data_AF-A0A2B7ZMT9-F1
#
_entry.id   AF-A0A2B7ZMT9-F1
#
_cell.length_a   1.000
_cell.length_b   1.000
_cell.length_c   1.000
_cell.angle_alpha   90.00
_cell.angle_beta   90.00
_cell.angle_gamma   90.00
#
_symmetry.space_group_name_H-M   'P 1'
#
loop_
_entity.id
_entity.type
_entity.pdbx_description
1 polymer ?
#
loop_
_entity_poly.entity_id
_entity_poly.type
_entity_poly.pdbx_seq_one_letter_code
_entity_poly.pdbx_strand_id
1 'polypeptide(L)'
;MKLATLLTSTLAVAAIASPVANVVEERGDLAAANTLVKRYSKIPLGPMYKPGPSLLSATESTFSTPSQSLSAAQFTNVMRAQCDRVSRCQSFSGYKQGNNWHGALYKRVARAGDFVSDPTASDAFAYACVGC
;
A
#
# COMPACT_ATOMS: atom_id res chain seq x y z
N MET A 1 -27.89 -15.82 -56.54
CA MET A 1 -27.86 -15.17 -55.22
C MET A 1 -27.55 -16.23 -54.16
N LYS A 2 -26.39 -16.16 -53.49
CA LYS A 2 -26.16 -16.57 -52.08
C LYS A 2 -24.69 -16.35 -51.74
N LEU A 3 -24.50 -15.82 -50.53
CA LEU A 3 -23.37 -15.04 -50.05
C LEU A 3 -22.06 -15.84 -49.92
N ALA A 4 -20.96 -15.20 -50.31
CA ALA A 4 -19.63 -15.55 -49.83
C ALA A 4 -19.46 -15.03 -48.40
N THR A 5 -19.03 -15.88 -47.47
CA THR A 5 -18.61 -15.46 -46.14
C THR A 5 -17.20 -15.99 -45.90
N LEU A 6 -16.21 -15.11 -46.09
CA LEU A 6 -14.85 -15.31 -45.62
C LEU A 6 -14.85 -15.15 -44.09
N LEU A 7 -14.41 -16.18 -43.37
CA LEU A 7 -13.98 -16.05 -41.98
C LEU A 7 -12.46 -16.14 -41.95
N THR A 8 -11.81 -14.98 -42.08
CA THR A 8 -10.43 -14.77 -41.67
C THR A 8 -10.37 -14.75 -40.14
N SER A 9 -9.91 -15.84 -39.54
CA SER A 9 -9.62 -15.92 -38.11
C SER A 9 -8.25 -15.28 -37.83
N THR A 10 -8.24 -14.00 -37.47
CA THR A 10 -7.07 -13.39 -36.83
C THR A 10 -7.04 -13.82 -35.37
N LEU A 11 -6.03 -14.61 -34.99
CA LEU A 11 -5.66 -14.81 -33.58
C LEU A 11 -5.16 -13.47 -33.04
N ALA A 12 -6.06 -12.69 -32.45
CA ALA A 12 -5.69 -11.55 -31.64
C ALA A 12 -5.03 -12.06 -30.36
N VAL A 13 -3.73 -11.90 -30.26
CA VAL A 13 -2.98 -11.95 -29.00
C VAL A 13 -3.63 -10.92 -28.08
N ALA A 14 -4.34 -11.39 -27.05
CA ALA A 14 -4.80 -10.52 -25.98
C ALA A 14 -3.58 -10.05 -25.20
N ALA A 15 -3.06 -8.87 -25.56
CA ALA A 15 -2.27 -8.08 -24.65
C ALA A 15 -3.16 -7.81 -23.41
N ILE A 16 -2.83 -8.43 -22.28
CA ILE A 16 -3.30 -8.00 -20.98
C ILE A 16 -2.65 -6.65 -20.68
N ALA A 17 -3.16 -5.60 -21.32
CA ALA A 17 -2.99 -4.24 -20.88
C ALA A 17 -3.75 -4.12 -19.56
N SER A 18 -3.02 -3.91 -18.46
CA SER A 18 -3.57 -3.52 -17.17
C SER A 18 -4.63 -2.43 -17.37
N PRO A 19 -5.83 -2.52 -16.77
CA PRO A 19 -6.80 -1.46 -16.91
C PRO A 19 -6.27 -0.21 -16.19
N VAL A 20 -5.85 0.77 -16.97
CA VAL A 20 -5.90 2.18 -16.56
C VAL A 20 -7.39 2.49 -16.46
N ALA A 21 -7.95 2.34 -15.25
CA ALA A 21 -9.33 2.70 -15.00
C ALA A 21 -9.46 4.22 -15.15
N ASN A 22 -10.15 4.62 -16.22
CA ASN A 22 -10.64 5.96 -16.47
C ASN A 22 -11.38 6.49 -15.25
N VAL A 23 -11.06 7.73 -14.91
CA VAL A 23 -11.79 8.56 -13.96
C VAL A 23 -13.17 8.84 -14.56
N VAL A 24 -14.16 8.04 -14.19
CA VAL A 24 -15.56 8.40 -14.36
C VAL A 24 -15.94 9.24 -13.15
N GLU A 25 -16.20 10.50 -13.42
CA GLU A 25 -16.70 11.50 -12.50
C GLU A 25 -18.15 11.13 -12.11
N GLU A 26 -18.31 10.34 -11.06
CA GLU A 26 -19.62 10.06 -10.46
C GLU A 26 -19.90 11.15 -9.40
N ARG A 27 -20.56 12.23 -9.83
CA ARG A 27 -21.30 13.13 -8.92
C ARG A 27 -22.55 12.40 -8.43
N GLY A 28 -22.36 11.48 -7.50
CA GLY A 28 -23.42 10.83 -6.73
C GLY A 28 -23.21 11.15 -5.24
N ASP A 29 -24.23 11.76 -4.63
CA ASP A 29 -24.38 12.09 -3.20
C ASP A 29 -23.21 11.75 -2.26
N LEU A 30 -22.34 12.73 -2.03
CA LEU A 30 -21.40 12.76 -0.90
C LEU A 30 -22.11 13.02 0.45
N ALA A 31 -23.32 12.51 0.62
CA ALA A 31 -24.01 12.51 1.90
C ALA A 31 -23.40 11.39 2.77
N ALA A 32 -22.52 11.80 3.71
CA ALA A 32 -22.10 11.01 4.88
C ALA A 32 -21.11 9.85 4.67
N ALA A 33 -20.08 10.02 3.83
CA ALA A 33 -18.81 9.40 4.18
C ALA A 33 -18.27 10.13 5.41
N ASN A 34 -18.63 9.65 6.60
CA ASN A 34 -18.00 10.01 7.86
C ASN A 34 -16.55 9.49 7.83
N THR A 35 -15.72 10.03 6.93
CA THR A 35 -14.29 9.73 6.87
C THR A 35 -13.70 10.27 8.15
N LEU A 36 -13.60 9.41 9.16
CA LEU A 36 -12.69 9.58 10.28
C LEU A 36 -11.31 9.80 9.66
N VAL A 37 -10.92 11.07 9.53
CA VAL A 37 -9.60 11.45 9.05
C VAL A 37 -8.62 10.95 10.11
N LYS A 38 -8.05 9.76 9.87
CA LYS A 38 -7.05 9.19 10.77
C LYS A 38 -5.85 10.11 10.77
N ARG A 39 -5.47 10.57 11.95
CA ARG A 39 -4.25 11.36 12.14
C ARG A 39 -3.13 10.41 12.48
N TYR A 40 -1.96 10.58 11.89
CA TYR A 40 -0.82 9.73 12.16
C TYR A 40 0.36 10.54 12.69
N SER A 41 1.02 10.02 13.72
CA SER A 41 2.31 10.51 14.20
C SER A 41 3.43 9.62 13.67
N LYS A 42 4.57 10.24 13.31
CA LYS A 42 5.76 9.49 12.90
C LYS A 42 6.40 8.86 14.14
N ILE A 43 6.74 7.57 14.05
CA ILE A 43 7.58 6.90 15.04
C ILE A 43 9.05 7.23 14.70
N PRO A 44 9.86 7.73 15.64
CA PRO A 44 11.24 8.14 15.36
C PRO A 44 12.15 6.92 15.23
N LEU A 45 12.10 6.26 14.07
CA LEU A 45 12.98 5.15 13.70
C LEU A 45 14.22 5.65 12.96
N GLY A 46 15.33 4.92 13.11
CA GLY A 46 16.46 5.01 12.20
C GLY A 46 16.22 4.21 10.91
N PRO A 47 17.12 4.27 9.92
CA PRO A 47 16.94 3.61 8.61
C PRO A 47 17.02 2.08 8.66
N MET A 48 17.70 1.51 9.65
CA MET A 48 17.98 0.07 9.77
C MET A 48 16.95 -0.64 10.65
N TYR A 49 15.65 -0.38 10.46
CA TYR A 49 14.61 -0.98 11.30
C TYR A 49 13.58 -1.74 10.47
N LYS A 50 13.10 -2.86 11.04
CA LYS A 50 11.99 -3.66 10.50
C LYS A 50 10.96 -3.96 11.57
N PRO A 51 9.72 -4.34 11.19
CA PRO A 51 8.72 -4.81 12.13
C PRO A 51 9.22 -6.03 12.89
N GLY A 52 9.15 -5.98 14.23
CA GLY A 52 9.47 -7.10 15.10
C GLY A 52 8.33 -8.13 15.17
N PRO A 53 8.56 -9.29 15.82
CA PRO A 53 7.58 -10.38 15.90
C PRO A 53 6.23 -9.96 16.51
N SER A 54 6.27 -9.08 17.53
CA SER A 54 5.05 -8.56 18.17
C SER A 54 4.17 -7.78 17.20
N LEU A 55 4.76 -7.12 16.21
CA LEU A 55 4.03 -6.31 15.23
C LEU A 55 3.56 -7.16 14.04
N LEU A 56 4.38 -8.12 13.62
CA LEU A 56 4.04 -9.10 12.59
C LEU A 56 2.81 -9.94 12.95
N SER A 57 2.63 -10.28 14.23
CA SER A 57 1.42 -10.98 14.70
C SER A 57 0.12 -10.15 14.56
N ALA A 58 0.25 -8.82 14.46
CA ALA A 58 -0.86 -7.88 14.30
C ALA A 58 -1.01 -7.35 12.88
N THR A 59 -0.29 -7.95 11.91
CA THR A 59 -0.35 -7.54 10.51
C THR A 59 -1.73 -7.76 9.92
N GLU A 60 -2.18 -6.73 9.24
CA GLU A 60 -3.41 -6.69 8.47
C GLU A 60 -3.17 -7.11 7.03
N SER A 61 -2.22 -6.42 6.39
CA SER A 61 -1.85 -6.61 4.99
C SER A 61 -0.38 -6.26 4.80
N THR A 62 0.25 -6.86 3.78
CA THR A 62 1.63 -6.58 3.38
C THR A 62 1.69 -6.11 1.93
N PHE A 63 2.71 -5.31 1.63
CA PHE A 63 2.94 -4.71 0.32
C PHE A 63 4.42 -4.83 -0.03
N SER A 64 4.71 -5.08 -1.30
CA SER A 64 6.08 -5.09 -1.81
C SER A 64 6.13 -4.45 -3.18
N THR A 65 7.13 -3.61 -3.43
CA THR A 65 7.31 -2.96 -4.72
C THR A 65 8.79 -2.66 -4.96
N PRO A 66 9.27 -2.69 -6.21
CA PRO A 66 10.62 -2.23 -6.52
C PRO A 66 10.84 -0.78 -6.05
N SER A 67 11.95 -0.54 -5.38
CA SER A 67 12.33 0.76 -4.83
C SER A 67 12.72 1.79 -5.88
N GLN A 68 13.05 1.35 -7.08
CA GLN A 68 13.24 2.22 -8.24
C GLN A 68 11.91 2.80 -8.77
N SER A 69 10.77 2.17 -8.43
CA SER A 69 9.45 2.63 -8.87
C SER A 69 8.89 3.73 -7.97
N LEU A 70 9.28 3.76 -6.70
CA LEU A 70 8.77 4.72 -5.72
C LEU A 70 9.86 5.18 -4.75
N SER A 71 9.95 6.48 -4.51
CA SER A 71 10.69 7.05 -3.38
C SER A 71 10.07 6.67 -2.03
N ALA A 72 10.81 6.85 -0.93
CA ALA A 72 10.32 6.63 0.43
C ALA A 72 9.04 7.43 0.73
N ALA A 73 8.99 8.69 0.31
CA ALA A 73 7.84 9.55 0.50
C ALA A 73 6.61 9.06 -0.29
N GLN A 74 6.79 8.64 -1.54
CA GLN A 74 5.72 8.09 -2.35
C GLN A 74 5.19 6.77 -1.76
N PHE A 75 6.08 5.87 -1.36
CA PHE A 75 5.66 4.61 -0.73
C PHE A 75 4.96 4.84 0.62
N THR A 76 5.43 5.81 1.43
CA THR A 76 4.74 6.25 2.65
C THR A 76 3.32 6.73 2.36
N ASN A 77 3.11 7.52 1.31
CA ASN A 77 1.79 8.01 0.92
C ASN A 77 0.87 6.88 0.45
N VAL A 78 1.41 5.91 -0.31
CA VAL A 78 0.67 4.69 -0.67
C VAL A 78 0.22 3.95 0.59
N MET A 79 1.14 3.69 1.52
CA MET A 79 0.81 2.99 2.78
C MET A 79 -0.23 3.73 3.62
N ARG A 80 -0.13 5.07 3.72
CA ARG A 80 -1.14 5.90 4.39
C ARG A 80 -2.52 5.73 3.75
N ALA A 81 -2.60 5.90 2.43
CA ALA A 81 -3.86 5.78 1.69
C ALA A 81 -4.49 4.38 1.84
N GLN A 82 -3.67 3.32 1.89
CA GLN A 82 -4.16 1.97 2.18
C GLN A 82 -4.66 1.83 3.63
N CYS A 83 -3.97 2.40 4.61
CA CYS A 83 -4.41 2.37 6.01
C CYS A 83 -5.71 3.14 6.24
N ASP A 84 -5.93 4.25 5.53
CA ASP A 84 -7.15 5.05 5.63
C ASP A 84 -8.38 4.28 5.12
N ARG A 85 -8.21 3.40 4.14
CA ARG A 85 -9.28 2.55 3.59
C ARG A 85 -9.64 1.35 4.46
N VAL A 86 -8.76 0.96 5.38
CA VAL A 86 -8.97 -0.21 6.24
C VAL A 86 -9.39 0.26 7.63
N SER A 87 -10.65 0.07 8.00
CA SER A 87 -11.21 0.54 9.28
C SER A 87 -10.36 0.12 10.49
N ARG A 88 -9.93 -1.14 10.53
CA ARG A 88 -9.08 -1.71 11.59
C ARG A 88 -7.61 -1.30 11.55
N CYS A 89 -7.14 -0.60 10.51
CA CYS A 89 -5.74 -0.18 10.44
C CYS A 89 -5.48 0.96 11.43
N GLN A 90 -4.56 0.73 12.36
CA GLN A 90 -4.17 1.70 13.39
C GLN A 90 -2.72 2.15 13.25
N SER A 91 -1.90 1.46 12.46
CA SER A 91 -0.55 1.91 12.15
C SER A 91 -0.07 1.28 10.85
N PHE A 92 0.98 1.85 10.27
CA PHE A 92 1.63 1.32 9.08
C PHE A 92 3.13 1.60 9.14
N SER A 93 3.90 0.76 8.47
CA SER A 93 5.34 0.98 8.33
C SER A 93 5.83 0.47 6.99
N GLY A 94 7.03 0.89 6.62
CA GLY A 94 7.76 0.30 5.53
C GLY A 94 9.26 0.38 5.76
N TYR A 95 9.98 -0.49 5.09
CA TYR A 95 11.44 -0.52 5.07
C TYR A 95 11.94 -0.92 3.69
N LYS A 96 13.14 -0.46 3.35
CA LYS A 96 13.82 -0.82 2.11
C LYS A 96 14.84 -1.90 2.39
N GLN A 97 14.71 -3.04 1.73
CA GLN A 97 15.69 -4.13 1.77
C GLN A 97 16.10 -4.49 0.34
N GLY A 98 17.40 -4.39 0.06
CA GLY A 98 17.90 -4.48 -1.31
C GLY A 98 17.19 -3.48 -2.23
N ASN A 99 16.65 -3.99 -3.34
CA ASN A 99 15.96 -3.17 -4.34
C ASN A 99 14.44 -3.06 -4.12
N ASN A 100 13.91 -3.49 -2.98
CA ASN A 100 12.47 -3.48 -2.73
C ASN A 100 12.10 -2.66 -1.50
N TRP A 101 10.95 -2.00 -1.61
CA TRP A 101 10.19 -1.53 -0.48
C TRP A 101 9.30 -2.66 0.03
N HIS A 102 9.30 -2.87 1.33
CA HIS A 102 8.39 -3.76 2.04
C HIS A 102 7.55 -2.92 2.99
N GLY A 103 6.24 -3.05 2.92
CA GLY A 103 5.30 -2.32 3.76
C GLY A 103 4.32 -3.26 4.44
N ALA A 104 3.81 -2.85 5.60
CA ALA A 104 2.72 -3.53 6.27
C ALA A 104 1.77 -2.55 6.97
N LEU A 105 0.51 -2.95 7.04
CA LEU A 105 -0.54 -2.32 7.83
C LEU A 105 -0.76 -3.15 9.08
N TYR A 106 -1.12 -2.51 10.19
CA TYR A 106 -1.31 -3.19 11.47
C TYR A 106 -2.64 -2.84 12.12
N LYS A 107 -3.23 -3.84 12.78
CA LYS A 107 -4.51 -3.72 13.50
C LYS A 107 -4.38 -3.03 14.87
N ARG A 108 -3.17 -2.67 15.28
CA ARG A 108 -2.86 -2.04 16.57
C ARG A 108 -1.99 -0.81 16.40
N VAL A 109 -1.97 0.06 17.39
CA VAL A 109 -1.01 1.18 17.49
C VAL A 109 0.40 0.63 17.68
N ALA A 110 1.29 0.84 16.69
CA ALA A 110 2.70 0.49 16.78
C ALA A 110 3.47 1.48 17.67
N ARG A 111 4.51 0.99 18.35
CA ARG A 111 5.43 1.77 19.19
C ARG A 111 6.86 1.53 18.75
N ALA A 112 7.79 2.40 19.15
CA ALA A 112 9.21 2.26 18.79
C ALA A 112 9.79 0.88 19.18
N GLY A 113 9.43 0.33 20.34
CA GLY A 113 9.87 -0.99 20.80
C GLY A 113 9.28 -2.19 20.04
N ASP A 114 8.34 -1.96 19.12
CA ASP A 114 7.80 -3.01 18.23
C ASP A 114 8.68 -3.24 17.00
N PHE A 115 9.73 -2.43 16.82
CA PHE A 115 10.65 -2.52 15.70
C PHE A 115 12.00 -3.03 16.18
N VAL A 116 12.63 -3.82 15.33
CA VAL A 116 13.95 -4.41 15.59
C VAL A 116 14.95 -3.83 14.60
N SER A 117 16.18 -3.60 15.09
CA SER A 117 17.28 -3.20 14.22
C SER A 117 17.64 -4.36 13.30
N ASP A 118 17.74 -4.10 12.00
CA ASP A 118 18.14 -5.06 10.99
C ASP A 118 19.09 -4.38 9.99
N PRO A 119 20.37 -4.79 9.92
CA PRO A 119 21.38 -4.16 9.07
C PRO A 119 21.14 -4.36 7.57
N THR A 120 20.21 -5.24 7.19
CA THR A 120 19.81 -5.42 5.77
C THR A 120 18.77 -4.39 5.33
N ALA A 121 18.16 -3.66 6.26
CA ALA A 121 17.33 -2.50 5.94
C ALA A 121 18.22 -1.27 5.71
N SER A 122 17.90 -0.51 4.66
CA SER A 122 18.65 0.69 4.25
C SER A 122 17.86 1.99 4.42
N ASP A 123 16.55 1.87 4.62
CA ASP A 123 15.63 2.96 4.90
C ASP A 123 14.40 2.38 5.63
N ALA A 124 13.77 3.18 6.48
CA ALA A 124 12.60 2.76 7.23
C ALA A 124 11.74 3.95 7.64
N PHE A 125 10.43 3.71 7.69
CA PHE A 125 9.47 4.64 8.25
C PHE A 125 8.37 3.87 8.97
N ALA A 126 7.79 4.50 9.99
CA ALA A 126 6.60 3.99 10.64
C ALA A 126 5.75 5.13 11.16
N TYR A 127 4.43 4.90 11.14
CA TYR A 127 3.42 5.85 11.54
C TYR A 127 2.34 5.15 12.34
N ALA A 128 1.90 5.77 13.42
CA ALA A 128 0.84 5.26 14.28
C ALA A 128 -0.32 6.26 14.35
N CYS A 129 -1.54 5.75 14.40
CA CYS A 129 -2.71 6.59 14.54
C CYS A 129 -2.71 7.31 15.90
N VAL A 130 -3.19 8.54 15.91
CA VAL A 130 -3.39 9.39 17.08
C VAL A 130 -4.89 9.50 17.33
N GLY A 131 -5.37 8.93 18.44
CA GLY A 131 -6.80 8.94 18.81
C GLY A 131 -7.64 7.87 18.10
N CYS A 132 -6.99 6.86 17.53
CA CYS A 132 -7.56 5.53 17.35
C CYS A 132 -7.27 4.69 18.61
#